data_AF-A0A7J0GPK4-F1
#
_entry.id   AF-A0A7J0GPK4-F1
#
_cell.length_a   1.000
_cell.length_b   1.000
_cell.length_c   1.000
_cell.angle_alpha   90.00
_cell.angle_beta   90.00
_cell.angle_gamma   90.00
#
_symmetry.space_group_name_H-M   'P 1'
#
loop_
_entity.id
_entity.type
_entity.pdbx_description
1 polymer ?
#
loop_
_entity_poly.entity_id
_entity_poly.type
_entity_poly.pdbx_seq_one_letter_code
_entity_poly.pdbx_strand_id
1 'polypeptide(L)'
;MKYGSLTKRSKSKGKAGVDYDDSCFTGQNEKKLFNKVWVRNGAVLERKLNLVALENTGVSFVQNFTTRDWINLTKFKAESVLTLCQEFMANIKHEPETEQGKEKLCSWVRGKKLKVTPDIFAEIFEIPREENPEFAFPNVRMPDLAVVSQELLLGGDEWDSEVQCNKIRLKDKYLILFLFSCHSLLPLKCTISMNVARARLLWAIGTGKTIDLPRIMFLTLCAIYKASNKRDSVPFMGFLMELFKKSRVHIPVDFIRNEPEGPIDRASLSRSEGQRKKRKLEEGAYEGSAIGMGELKEAILNMGKEMSKQISEFREKVNTRLSSLEEESSRHTIMLQDMKGMLIRMEEEDDEEEED
;
A
#
# COMPACT_ATOMS: atom_id res chain seq x y z
N MET A 1 78.71 -10.00 26.71
CA MET A 1 77.80 -10.93 26.01
C MET A 1 76.38 -10.51 26.41
N LYS A 2 75.59 -9.82 25.56
CA LYS A 2 74.67 -10.36 24.53
C LYS A 2 73.88 -11.58 25.08
N TYR A 3 72.55 -11.61 25.20
CA TYR A 3 71.49 -11.16 24.29
C TYR A 3 70.21 -10.75 25.04
N GLY A 4 69.48 -9.78 24.50
CA GLY A 4 68.15 -9.38 24.94
C GLY A 4 67.02 -10.23 24.36
N SER A 5 65.83 -10.08 24.93
CA SER A 5 64.56 -10.54 24.37
C SER A 5 63.50 -9.46 24.62
N LEU A 6 63.19 -8.71 23.56
CA LEU A 6 62.05 -7.80 23.46
C LEU A 6 60.79 -8.62 23.17
N THR A 7 59.87 -8.72 24.12
CA THR A 7 58.49 -9.13 23.83
C THR A 7 57.66 -7.92 23.41
N LYS A 8 57.36 -7.89 22.11
CA LYS A 8 56.53 -6.90 21.42
C LYS A 8 55.14 -6.81 22.07
N ARG A 9 54.82 -5.67 22.70
CA ARG A 9 53.42 -5.25 22.91
C ARG A 9 52.77 -5.01 21.55
N SER A 10 51.86 -5.88 21.15
CA SER A 10 51.01 -5.64 19.99
C SER A 10 50.08 -4.45 20.28
N LYS A 11 50.37 -3.30 19.67
CA LYS A 11 49.41 -2.20 19.55
C LYS A 11 48.21 -2.73 18.78
N SER A 12 47.08 -2.91 19.47
CA SER A 12 45.79 -3.08 18.80
C SER A 12 45.55 -1.84 17.96
N LYS A 13 45.57 -1.98 16.63
CA LYS A 13 45.22 -0.94 15.67
C LYS A 13 43.86 -0.37 16.09
N GLY A 14 43.84 0.92 16.43
CA GLY A 14 42.60 1.66 16.66
C GLY A 14 41.69 1.44 15.47
N LYS A 15 40.45 1.01 15.74
CA LYS A 15 39.37 1.13 14.76
C LYS A 15 39.31 2.60 14.40
N ALA A 16 39.63 2.92 13.14
CA ALA A 16 39.38 4.23 12.57
C ALA A 16 37.95 4.63 12.95
N GLY A 17 37.82 5.73 13.69
CA GLY A 17 36.52 6.29 14.03
C GLY A 17 35.80 6.54 12.72
N VAL A 18 34.70 5.83 12.48
CA VAL A 18 33.77 6.19 11.41
C VAL A 18 33.24 7.55 11.80
N ASP A 19 33.68 8.58 11.08
CA ASP A 19 33.38 9.99 11.33
C ASP A 19 31.92 10.13 11.75
N TYR A 20 31.71 10.67 12.94
CA TYR A 20 30.39 10.86 13.50
C TYR A 20 29.75 12.02 12.72
N ASP A 21 28.61 11.75 12.08
CA ASP A 21 27.88 12.77 11.34
C ASP A 21 26.80 13.32 12.26
N ASP A 22 27.16 14.37 13.00
CA ASP A 22 26.30 15.14 13.90
C ASP A 22 25.07 15.73 13.17
N SER A 23 25.09 15.79 11.84
CA SER A 23 23.96 16.27 11.05
C SER A 23 22.83 15.25 10.92
N CYS A 24 23.12 13.94 11.07
CA CYS A 24 22.15 12.85 10.91
C CYS A 24 21.59 12.33 12.23
N PHE A 25 22.42 12.26 13.27
CA PHE A 25 22.09 11.58 14.51
C PHE A 25 22.36 12.47 15.71
N THR A 26 21.53 12.33 16.74
CA THR A 26 21.71 13.12 17.97
C THR A 26 22.72 12.53 18.95
N GLY A 27 23.19 11.30 18.68
CA GLY A 27 24.20 10.61 19.47
C GLY A 27 24.71 9.33 18.80
N GLN A 28 25.74 8.75 19.41
CA GLN A 28 26.38 7.52 18.92
C GLN A 28 25.47 6.29 19.06
N ASN A 29 24.51 6.31 19.99
CA ASN A 29 23.57 5.20 20.20
C ASN A 29 22.55 5.13 19.07
N GLU A 30 22.04 6.27 18.62
CA GLU A 30 21.10 6.41 17.51
C GLU A 30 21.77 5.99 16.19
N LYS A 31 23.02 6.42 15.96
CA LYS A 31 23.83 5.96 14.81
C LYS A 31 24.02 4.44 14.83
N LYS A 32 24.29 3.84 16.00
CA LYS A 32 24.41 2.38 16.13
C LYS A 32 23.07 1.69 15.86
N LEU A 33 21.96 2.21 16.38
CA LEU A 33 20.63 1.66 16.16
C LEU A 33 20.24 1.71 14.69
N PHE A 34 20.50 2.82 14.01
CA PHE A 34 20.31 2.97 12.56
C PHE A 34 21.07 1.88 11.78
N ASN A 35 22.38 1.76 11.99
CA ASN A 35 23.22 0.83 11.25
C ASN A 35 22.92 -0.64 11.57
N LYS A 36 22.49 -0.94 12.80
CA LYS A 36 22.19 -2.31 13.22
C LYS A 36 20.80 -2.78 12.78
N VAL A 37 19.81 -1.89 12.83
CA VAL A 37 18.39 -2.23 12.68
C VAL A 37 17.81 -1.56 11.44
N TRP A 38 17.73 -0.23 11.43
CA TRP A 38 16.90 0.47 10.46
C TRP A 38 17.43 0.47 9.04
N VAL A 39 18.75 0.45 8.82
CA VAL A 39 19.34 0.48 7.46
C VAL A 39 18.91 -0.72 6.60
N ARG A 40 18.54 -1.85 7.23
CA ARG A 40 18.10 -3.08 6.55
C ARG A 40 16.59 -3.11 6.33
N ASN A 41 15.85 -2.20 6.98
CA ASN A 41 14.40 -2.18 6.92
C ASN A 41 13.96 -1.52 5.61
N GLY A 42 13.12 -2.22 4.86
CA GLY A 42 12.58 -1.74 3.59
C GLY A 42 11.49 -0.68 3.77
N ALA A 43 10.96 -0.22 2.65
CA ALA A 43 9.87 0.74 2.62
C ALA A 43 8.50 0.04 2.63
N VAL A 44 7.54 0.62 3.36
CA VAL A 44 6.11 0.38 3.17
C VAL A 44 5.43 1.72 3.01
N LEU A 45 4.94 1.98 1.81
CA LEU A 45 4.25 3.21 1.45
C LEU A 45 2.73 3.03 1.50
N GLU A 46 2.09 4.10 1.94
CA GLU A 46 0.65 4.29 1.88
C GLU A 46 0.21 4.27 0.42
N ARG A 47 -0.86 3.51 0.15
CA ARG A 47 -1.42 3.37 -1.20
C ARG A 47 -2.79 4.01 -1.25
N LYS A 48 -3.08 4.60 -2.41
CA LYS A 48 -4.42 5.07 -2.75
C LYS A 48 -5.40 3.90 -2.78
N LEU A 49 -6.65 4.17 -2.43
CA LEU A 49 -7.77 3.27 -2.58
C LEU A 49 -8.74 3.88 -3.59
N ASN A 50 -8.93 3.21 -4.73
CA ASN A 50 -9.80 3.71 -5.79
C ASN A 50 -11.26 3.34 -5.50
N LEU A 51 -11.94 4.18 -4.71
CA LEU A 51 -13.31 3.95 -4.29
C LEU A 51 -14.27 3.81 -5.49
N VAL A 52 -14.13 4.64 -6.52
CA VAL A 52 -15.00 4.62 -7.72
C VAL A 52 -14.91 3.27 -8.46
N ALA A 53 -13.69 2.74 -8.62
CA ALA A 53 -13.51 1.43 -9.25
C ALA A 53 -14.07 0.27 -8.39
N LEU A 54 -14.21 0.48 -7.08
CA LEU A 54 -14.70 -0.51 -6.12
C LEU A 54 -16.22 -0.43 -5.90
N GLU A 55 -16.86 0.73 -6.04
CA GLU A 55 -18.33 0.85 -5.96
C GLU A 55 -19.03 -0.11 -6.93
N ASN A 56 -18.51 -0.22 -8.15
CA ASN A 56 -19.02 -1.12 -9.19
C ASN A 56 -18.80 -2.62 -8.90
N THR A 57 -18.16 -2.97 -7.79
CA THR A 57 -17.92 -4.36 -7.37
C THR A 57 -18.94 -4.85 -6.33
N GLY A 58 -19.91 -4.02 -5.93
CA GLY A 58 -20.89 -4.37 -4.89
C GLY A 58 -20.31 -4.38 -3.47
N VAL A 59 -19.10 -3.84 -3.29
CA VAL A 59 -18.39 -3.80 -2.02
C VAL A 59 -18.81 -2.56 -1.22
N SER A 60 -19.67 -2.76 -0.21
CA SER A 60 -20.41 -1.68 0.48
C SER A 60 -19.65 -0.85 1.51
N PHE A 61 -18.33 -1.06 1.73
CA PHE A 61 -17.61 -0.28 2.75
C PHE A 61 -17.30 1.16 2.31
N VAL A 62 -17.51 1.53 1.04
CA VAL A 62 -17.27 2.90 0.55
C VAL A 62 -18.06 3.92 1.36
N GLN A 63 -19.32 3.60 1.68
CA GLN A 63 -20.18 4.42 2.53
C GLN A 63 -19.56 4.64 3.92
N ASN A 64 -18.85 3.66 4.46
CA ASN A 64 -18.20 3.75 5.76
C ASN A 64 -17.00 4.70 5.77
N PHE A 65 -16.37 4.97 4.61
CA PHE A 65 -15.31 5.98 4.49
C PHE A 65 -15.91 7.37 4.34
N THR A 66 -16.97 7.51 3.55
CA THR A 66 -17.67 8.78 3.36
C THR A 66 -18.30 9.27 4.67
N THR A 67 -19.06 8.42 5.37
CA THR A 67 -19.75 8.78 6.63
C THR A 67 -18.81 9.12 7.79
N ARG A 68 -17.54 8.76 7.69
CA ARG A 68 -16.51 9.04 8.71
C ARG A 68 -15.55 10.14 8.30
N ASP A 69 -15.78 10.79 7.16
CA ASP A 69 -14.88 11.77 6.56
C ASP A 69 -13.46 11.24 6.33
N TRP A 70 -13.34 9.97 5.90
CA TRP A 70 -12.06 9.31 5.60
C TRP A 70 -11.71 9.31 4.11
N ILE A 71 -12.44 10.07 3.28
CA ILE A 71 -12.21 10.11 1.83
C ILE A 71 -10.80 10.57 1.50
N ASN A 72 -10.26 11.57 2.21
CA ASN A 72 -8.92 12.09 1.94
C ASN A 72 -7.81 11.06 2.21
N LEU A 73 -7.98 10.23 3.24
CA LEU A 73 -7.10 9.11 3.52
C LEU A 73 -7.00 8.12 2.33
N THR A 74 -8.09 7.91 1.59
CA THR A 74 -8.08 7.03 0.40
C THR A 74 -7.34 7.62 -0.79
N LYS A 75 -7.19 8.94 -0.83
CA LYS A 75 -6.52 9.68 -1.90
C LYS A 75 -5.06 9.99 -1.59
N PHE A 76 -4.64 9.76 -0.35
CA PHE A 76 -3.30 10.07 0.13
C PHE A 76 -2.22 9.46 -0.76
N LYS A 77 -1.29 10.31 -1.22
CA LYS A 77 -0.13 9.93 -2.01
C LYS A 77 0.99 10.88 -1.67
N ALA A 78 2.07 10.32 -1.16
CA ALA A 78 3.30 11.06 -0.95
C ALA A 78 4.47 10.20 -1.43
N GLU A 79 5.41 10.84 -2.12
CA GLU A 79 6.73 10.28 -2.35
C GLU A 79 7.46 10.15 -1.02
N SER A 80 8.41 9.22 -0.95
CA SER A 80 9.18 9.02 0.28
C SER A 80 10.66 8.83 0.09
N VAL A 81 11.42 9.32 1.06
CA VAL A 81 12.84 9.05 1.17
C VAL A 81 13.05 8.08 2.33
N LEU A 82 13.43 6.85 2.01
CA LEU A 82 13.64 5.78 2.99
C LEU A 82 14.66 6.17 4.05
N THR A 83 15.80 6.74 3.64
CA THR A 83 16.90 7.10 4.54
C THR A 83 16.44 8.09 5.62
N LEU A 84 15.69 9.14 5.26
CA LEU A 84 15.18 10.12 6.24
C LEU A 84 14.15 9.50 7.18
N CYS A 85 13.31 8.59 6.69
CA CYS A 85 12.36 7.88 7.54
C CYS A 85 13.07 6.92 8.50
N GLN A 86 14.14 6.23 8.05
CA GLN A 86 14.99 5.40 8.90
C GLN A 86 15.74 6.23 9.96
N GLU A 87 16.25 7.42 9.59
CA GLU A 87 16.85 8.38 10.53
C GLU A 87 15.84 8.81 11.59
N PHE A 88 14.62 9.17 11.18
CA PHE A 88 13.53 9.48 12.10
C PHE A 88 13.31 8.35 13.11
N MET A 89 13.20 7.10 12.65
CA MET A 89 12.97 5.96 13.53
C MET A 89 14.14 5.67 14.47
N ALA A 90 15.38 5.93 14.02
CA ALA A 90 16.58 5.75 14.84
C ALA A 90 16.75 6.85 15.90
N ASN A 91 16.28 8.07 15.62
CA ASN A 91 16.40 9.24 16.49
C ASN A 91 15.21 9.47 17.42
N ILE A 92 14.25 8.54 17.51
CA ILE A 92 13.16 8.63 18.49
C ILE A 92 13.77 8.67 19.89
N LYS A 93 13.52 9.78 20.60
CA LYS A 93 14.05 10.04 21.95
C LYS A 93 13.01 9.68 22.99
N HIS A 94 13.48 9.03 24.05
CA HIS A 94 12.66 8.53 25.16
C HIS A 94 11.59 7.54 24.70
N GLU A 95 10.95 6.89 25.66
CA GLU A 95 9.86 5.99 25.35
C GLU A 95 8.63 6.79 24.89
N PRO A 96 7.95 6.42 23.79
CA PRO A 96 6.74 7.09 23.36
C PRO A 96 5.65 7.05 24.44
N GLU A 97 4.98 8.19 24.66
CA GLU A 97 3.82 8.28 25.53
C GLU A 97 2.59 7.82 24.77
N THR A 98 1.90 6.80 25.29
CA THR A 98 0.74 6.16 24.65
C THR A 98 -0.52 6.23 25.50
N GLU A 99 -0.47 6.90 26.65
CA GLU A 99 -1.63 7.15 27.51
C GLU A 99 -2.60 8.09 26.80
N GLN A 100 -3.91 7.81 26.91
CA GLN A 100 -4.95 8.60 26.27
C GLN A 100 -4.93 10.06 26.73
N GLY A 101 -4.92 11.00 25.79
CA GLY A 101 -4.86 12.44 26.03
C GLY A 101 -3.44 12.99 26.24
N LYS A 102 -2.42 12.13 26.31
CA LYS A 102 -1.00 12.54 26.48
C LYS A 102 -0.11 12.01 25.36
N GLU A 103 -0.69 11.46 24.31
CA GLU A 103 0.03 10.76 23.26
C GLU A 103 1.06 11.65 22.58
N LYS A 104 2.34 11.26 22.66
CA LYS A 104 3.40 11.93 21.94
C LYS A 104 4.61 11.04 21.70
N LEU A 105 5.23 11.26 20.57
CA LEU A 105 6.52 10.68 20.18
C LEU A 105 7.39 11.81 19.66
N CYS A 106 8.62 11.92 20.16
CA CYS A 106 9.56 12.94 19.75
C CYS A 106 10.74 12.30 19.00
N SER A 107 11.13 12.90 17.89
CA SER A 107 12.32 12.50 17.14
C SER A 107 13.09 13.73 16.66
N TRP A 108 14.21 13.50 16.00
CA TRP A 108 15.04 14.52 15.40
C TRP A 108 15.51 14.08 14.02
N VAL A 109 15.41 14.97 13.03
CA VAL A 109 15.84 14.72 11.66
C VAL A 109 16.47 15.99 11.12
N ARG A 110 17.75 15.92 10.71
CA ARG A 110 18.48 16.98 10.00
C ARG A 110 18.30 18.38 10.61
N GLY A 111 18.59 18.51 11.90
CA GLY A 111 18.51 19.78 12.62
C GLY A 111 17.13 20.16 13.15
N LYS A 112 16.07 19.38 12.84
CA LYS A 112 14.71 19.68 13.28
C LYS A 112 14.24 18.68 14.33
N LYS A 113 13.70 19.19 15.44
CA LYS A 113 12.96 18.39 16.41
C LYS A 113 11.53 18.20 15.91
N LEU A 114 11.09 16.96 15.85
CA LEU A 114 9.78 16.58 15.36
C LEU A 114 8.96 16.01 16.52
N LYS A 115 7.69 16.41 16.60
CA LYS A 115 6.71 15.87 17.54
C LYS A 115 5.59 15.24 16.74
N VAL A 116 5.30 13.98 17.02
CA VAL A 116 4.19 13.24 16.44
C VAL A 116 3.15 13.00 17.53
N THR A 117 1.91 13.36 17.23
CA THR A 117 0.72 13.08 18.04
C THR A 117 -0.37 12.52 17.12
N PRO A 118 -1.44 11.93 17.67
CA PRO A 118 -2.62 11.58 16.88
C PRO A 118 -3.21 12.77 16.10
N ASP A 119 -3.14 14.00 16.61
CA ASP A 119 -3.62 15.19 15.87
C ASP A 119 -2.80 15.47 14.62
N ILE A 120 -1.49 15.21 14.64
CA ILE A 120 -0.64 15.36 13.45
C ILE A 120 -1.05 14.34 12.38
N PHE A 121 -1.44 13.11 12.78
CA PHE A 121 -2.03 12.14 11.86
C PHE A 121 -3.35 12.65 11.27
N ALA A 122 -4.25 13.15 12.12
CA ALA A 122 -5.52 13.74 11.68
C ALA A 122 -5.31 14.88 10.67
N GLU A 123 -4.36 15.77 10.95
CA GLU A 123 -4.04 16.92 10.12
C GLU A 123 -3.40 16.53 8.77
N ILE A 124 -2.46 15.58 8.75
CA ILE A 124 -1.76 15.18 7.50
C ILE A 124 -2.66 14.33 6.61
N PHE A 125 -3.47 13.45 7.18
CA PHE A 125 -4.40 12.61 6.43
C PHE A 125 -5.75 13.28 6.17
N GLU A 126 -5.98 14.46 6.77
CA GLU A 126 -7.24 15.21 6.71
C GLU A 126 -8.44 14.34 7.11
N ILE A 127 -8.34 13.71 8.28
CA ILE A 127 -9.40 12.86 8.86
C ILE A 127 -9.72 13.30 10.30
N PRO A 128 -10.97 13.16 10.76
CA PRO A 128 -11.36 13.59 12.09
C PRO A 128 -10.76 12.71 13.21
N ARG A 129 -10.61 13.31 14.39
CA ARG A 129 -10.41 12.59 15.66
C ARG A 129 -11.77 12.16 16.20
N GLU A 130 -11.82 10.99 16.83
CA GLU A 130 -13.00 10.51 17.56
C GLU A 130 -12.70 10.52 19.05
N GLU A 131 -13.47 11.29 19.82
CA GLU A 131 -13.25 11.44 21.27
C GLU A 131 -13.76 10.22 22.04
N ASN A 132 -14.87 9.62 21.58
CA ASN A 132 -15.56 8.54 22.28
C ASN A 132 -15.73 7.32 21.36
N PRO A 133 -14.64 6.67 20.94
CA PRO A 133 -14.73 5.56 20.01
C PRO A 133 -15.38 4.33 20.65
N GLU A 134 -16.32 3.70 19.94
CA GLU A 134 -16.89 2.41 20.32
C GLU A 134 -15.81 1.31 20.33
N PHE A 135 -14.79 1.46 19.48
CA PHE A 135 -13.64 0.56 19.38
C PHE A 135 -12.34 1.30 19.72
N ALA A 136 -11.72 0.95 20.86
CA ALA A 136 -10.44 1.52 21.28
C ALA A 136 -9.34 0.45 21.30
N PHE A 137 -8.39 0.59 20.37
CA PHE A 137 -7.20 -0.26 20.32
C PHE A 137 -6.15 0.17 21.36
N PRO A 138 -5.46 -0.76 22.08
CA PRO A 138 -5.63 -2.21 22.08
C PRO A 138 -6.60 -2.76 23.16
N ASN A 139 -7.24 -1.92 24.00
CA ASN A 139 -7.65 -2.34 25.34
C ASN A 139 -9.16 -2.39 25.67
N VAL A 140 -10.10 -1.89 24.84
CA VAL A 140 -11.51 -1.77 25.28
C VAL A 140 -12.48 -2.44 24.31
N ARG A 141 -13.39 -3.29 24.86
CA ARG A 141 -14.56 -3.87 24.19
C ARG A 141 -14.27 -4.58 22.87
N MET A 142 -13.17 -5.32 22.82
CA MET A 142 -12.82 -6.12 21.66
C MET A 142 -13.85 -7.24 21.49
N PRO A 143 -14.44 -7.43 20.29
CA PRO A 143 -15.28 -8.59 20.03
C PRO A 143 -14.47 -9.88 20.21
N ASP A 144 -15.19 -10.95 20.55
CA ASP A 144 -14.63 -12.30 20.51
C ASP A 144 -14.12 -12.61 19.09
N LEU A 145 -13.01 -13.34 19.02
CA LEU A 145 -12.42 -13.75 17.75
C LEU A 145 -13.39 -14.60 16.93
N ALA A 146 -14.27 -15.38 17.56
CA ALA A 146 -15.32 -16.11 16.86
C ALA A 146 -16.24 -15.16 16.07
N VAL A 147 -16.70 -14.07 16.70
CA VAL A 147 -17.53 -13.03 16.08
C VAL A 147 -16.77 -12.33 14.94
N VAL A 148 -15.50 -12.00 15.17
CA VAL A 148 -14.64 -11.40 14.14
C VAL A 148 -14.49 -12.34 12.95
N SER A 149 -14.26 -13.64 13.20
CA SER A 149 -14.02 -14.64 12.16
C SER A 149 -15.27 -14.88 11.32
N GLN A 150 -16.43 -15.03 11.96
CA GLN A 150 -17.71 -15.18 11.26
C GLN A 150 -18.01 -13.99 10.32
N GLU A 151 -17.67 -12.78 10.75
CA GLU A 151 -17.85 -11.59 9.92
C GLU A 151 -16.82 -11.53 8.78
N LEU A 152 -15.54 -11.78 9.06
CA LEU A 152 -14.46 -11.55 8.09
C LEU A 152 -14.31 -12.67 7.07
N LEU A 153 -14.51 -13.92 7.48
CA LEU A 153 -14.15 -15.11 6.71
C LEU A 153 -15.31 -15.60 5.83
N LEU A 154 -14.95 -16.39 4.82
CA LEU A 154 -15.90 -17.12 3.99
C LEU A 154 -16.63 -18.16 4.85
N GLY A 155 -17.89 -18.48 4.51
CA GLY A 155 -18.71 -19.37 5.34
C GLY A 155 -18.04 -20.73 5.60
N GLY A 156 -18.04 -21.16 6.86
CA GLY A 156 -17.45 -22.44 7.31
C GLY A 156 -15.98 -22.37 7.74
N ASP A 157 -15.31 -21.23 7.56
CA ASP A 157 -13.93 -21.04 8.02
C ASP A 157 -13.86 -20.64 9.50
N GLU A 158 -13.14 -21.42 10.31
CA GLU A 158 -12.78 -21.06 11.68
C GLU A 158 -11.35 -20.52 11.78
N TRP A 159 -11.13 -19.61 12.71
CA TRP A 159 -9.80 -19.07 12.98
C TRP A 159 -9.33 -19.43 14.37
N ASP A 160 -8.34 -20.33 14.41
CA ASP A 160 -7.53 -20.55 15.59
C ASP A 160 -6.62 -19.32 15.83
N SER A 161 -6.87 -18.64 16.94
CA SER A 161 -6.16 -17.42 17.37
C SER A 161 -4.63 -17.54 17.40
N GLU A 162 -4.11 -18.76 17.50
CA GLU A 162 -2.68 -19.07 17.54
C GLU A 162 -2.00 -18.97 16.17
N VAL A 163 -2.74 -19.16 15.08
CA VAL A 163 -2.22 -19.15 13.71
C VAL A 163 -2.59 -17.83 13.02
N GLN A 164 -1.72 -17.28 12.16
CA GLN A 164 -2.12 -16.10 11.38
C GLN A 164 -3.16 -16.48 10.31
N CYS A 165 -4.25 -15.72 10.20
CA CYS A 165 -5.26 -16.00 9.18
C CYS A 165 -4.76 -15.61 7.79
N ASN A 166 -4.82 -16.52 6.82
CA ASN A 166 -4.47 -16.21 5.44
C ASN A 166 -5.51 -15.29 4.79
N LYS A 167 -5.07 -14.27 4.05
CA LYS A 167 -5.97 -13.30 3.39
C LYS A 167 -6.97 -13.93 2.42
N ILE A 168 -6.64 -15.09 1.83
CA ILE A 168 -7.51 -15.75 0.84
C ILE A 168 -8.84 -16.24 1.44
N ARG A 169 -8.89 -16.37 2.77
CA ARG A 169 -10.07 -16.80 3.52
C ARG A 169 -11.05 -15.65 3.77
N LEU A 170 -10.65 -14.41 3.47
CA LEU A 170 -11.48 -13.22 3.68
C LEU A 170 -12.58 -13.12 2.62
N LYS A 171 -13.75 -12.63 3.03
CA LYS A 171 -14.75 -12.10 2.09
C LYS A 171 -14.15 -10.93 1.30
N ASP A 172 -14.61 -10.73 0.07
CA ASP A 172 -14.01 -9.76 -0.88
C ASP A 172 -13.94 -8.34 -0.31
N LYS A 173 -14.98 -7.90 0.42
CA LYS A 173 -15.00 -6.59 1.10
C LYS A 173 -13.85 -6.44 2.12
N TYR A 174 -13.52 -7.51 2.86
CA TYR A 174 -12.47 -7.50 3.86
C TYR A 174 -11.09 -7.73 3.27
N LEU A 175 -10.99 -8.39 2.13
CA LEU A 175 -9.75 -8.54 1.40
C LEU A 175 -9.20 -7.19 0.93
N ILE A 176 -10.04 -6.32 0.37
CA ILE A 176 -9.62 -4.97 -0.03
C ILE A 176 -9.25 -4.13 1.18
N LEU A 177 -10.07 -4.15 2.24
CA LEU A 177 -9.74 -3.45 3.48
C LEU A 177 -8.45 -3.99 4.12
N PHE A 178 -8.18 -5.29 4.02
CA PHE A 178 -6.94 -5.91 4.49
C PHE A 178 -5.74 -5.36 3.73
N LEU A 179 -5.79 -5.34 2.40
CA LEU A 179 -4.72 -4.77 1.58
C LEU A 179 -4.50 -3.30 1.92
N PHE A 180 -5.57 -2.51 1.98
CA PHE A 180 -5.48 -1.10 2.36
C PHE A 180 -4.89 -0.91 3.75
N SER A 181 -5.29 -1.74 4.72
CA SER A 181 -4.74 -1.70 6.07
C SER A 181 -3.25 -2.04 6.10
N CYS A 182 -2.75 -2.96 5.26
CA CYS A 182 -1.34 -3.32 5.23
C CYS A 182 -0.43 -2.22 4.66
N HIS A 183 -0.99 -1.24 3.94
CA HIS A 183 -0.23 -0.15 3.36
C HIS A 183 -0.47 1.17 4.09
N SER A 184 -1.70 1.45 4.52
CA SER A 184 -2.11 2.80 4.92
C SER A 184 -2.57 2.90 6.38
N LEU A 185 -3.03 1.83 7.03
CA LEU A 185 -3.58 1.90 8.42
C LEU A 185 -2.67 1.27 9.46
N LEU A 186 -2.22 0.04 9.17
CA LEU A 186 -1.33 -0.78 9.98
C LEU A 186 -0.21 -1.32 9.08
N PRO A 187 0.74 -0.47 8.64
CA PRO A 187 1.72 -0.80 7.62
C PRO A 187 2.49 -2.08 7.94
N LEU A 188 2.53 -3.00 6.98
CA LEU A 188 3.23 -4.27 7.09
C LEU A 188 3.70 -4.74 5.72
N LYS A 189 4.98 -5.11 5.62
CA LYS A 189 5.58 -5.64 4.41
C LYS A 189 4.94 -6.95 3.92
N CYS A 190 4.58 -7.85 4.86
CA CYS A 190 3.92 -9.10 4.52
C CYS A 190 2.41 -8.89 4.37
N THR A 191 1.89 -9.11 3.16
CA THR A 191 0.46 -8.96 2.81
C THR A 191 -0.21 -10.31 2.55
N ILE A 192 0.28 -11.38 3.18
CA ILE A 192 -0.25 -12.75 3.00
C ILE A 192 -1.14 -13.15 4.18
N SER A 193 -0.79 -12.69 5.38
CA SER A 193 -1.38 -13.14 6.62
C SER A 193 -1.82 -11.98 7.52
N MET A 194 -2.87 -12.24 8.29
CA MET A 194 -3.54 -11.29 9.16
C MET A 194 -3.39 -11.72 10.61
N ASN A 195 -3.06 -10.77 11.48
CA ASN A 195 -3.06 -10.97 12.92
C ASN A 195 -4.38 -10.51 13.56
N VAL A 196 -4.62 -10.92 14.80
CA VAL A 196 -5.84 -10.63 15.57
C VAL A 196 -6.11 -9.11 15.67
N ALA A 197 -5.05 -8.32 15.89
CA ALA A 197 -5.14 -6.86 15.99
C ALA A 197 -5.73 -6.23 14.73
N ARG A 198 -5.19 -6.59 13.56
CA ARG A 198 -5.68 -6.10 12.26
C ARG A 198 -7.09 -6.61 12.01
N ALA A 199 -7.37 -7.87 12.27
CA ALA A 199 -8.71 -8.41 12.05
C ALA A 199 -9.79 -7.70 12.85
N ARG A 200 -9.53 -7.38 14.12
CA ARG A 200 -10.43 -6.59 14.96
C ARG A 200 -10.63 -5.16 14.41
N LEU A 201 -9.57 -4.53 13.91
CA LEU A 201 -9.69 -3.24 13.22
C LEU A 201 -10.56 -3.35 11.96
N LEU A 202 -10.32 -4.36 11.12
CA LEU A 202 -11.12 -4.58 9.90
C LEU A 202 -12.58 -4.83 10.24
N TRP A 203 -12.85 -5.63 11.27
CA TRP A 203 -14.20 -5.86 11.79
C TRP A 203 -14.87 -4.55 12.19
N ALA A 204 -14.20 -3.72 12.99
CA ALA A 204 -14.74 -2.44 13.45
C ALA A 204 -15.04 -1.49 12.26
N ILE A 205 -14.13 -1.43 11.27
CA ILE A 205 -14.34 -0.63 10.05
C ILE A 205 -15.53 -1.15 9.25
N GLY A 206 -15.61 -2.47 9.04
CA GLY A 206 -16.64 -3.11 8.21
C GLY A 206 -18.03 -3.13 8.85
N THR A 207 -18.12 -3.12 10.18
CA THR A 207 -19.39 -3.13 10.94
C THR A 207 -19.88 -1.74 11.35
N GLY A 208 -19.20 -0.68 10.92
CA GLY A 208 -19.69 0.68 11.18
C GLY A 208 -19.30 1.26 12.55
N LYS A 209 -18.49 0.57 13.37
CA LYS A 209 -18.08 1.08 14.70
C LYS A 209 -17.28 2.39 14.62
N THR A 210 -17.48 3.29 15.58
CA THR A 210 -16.68 4.53 15.66
C THR A 210 -15.27 4.23 16.19
N ILE A 211 -14.27 4.86 15.57
CA ILE A 211 -12.84 4.57 15.78
C ILE A 211 -12.04 5.87 15.70
N ASP A 212 -11.16 6.10 16.67
CA ASP A 212 -10.13 7.14 16.58
C ASP A 212 -8.96 6.65 15.73
N LEU A 213 -9.13 6.67 14.40
CA LEU A 213 -8.16 6.12 13.46
C LEU A 213 -6.77 6.80 13.56
N PRO A 214 -6.65 8.14 13.65
CA PRO A 214 -5.37 8.79 13.86
C PRO A 214 -4.61 8.27 15.08
N ARG A 215 -5.31 8.02 16.19
CA ARG A 215 -4.72 7.44 17.39
C ARG A 215 -4.25 6.00 17.15
N ILE A 216 -5.01 5.17 16.45
CA ILE A 216 -4.59 3.80 16.10
C ILE A 216 -3.31 3.83 15.25
N MET A 217 -3.22 4.72 14.26
CA MET A 217 -2.03 4.87 13.41
C MET A 217 -0.81 5.32 14.23
N PHE A 218 -0.99 6.29 15.13
CA PHE A 218 0.05 6.72 16.08
C PHE A 218 0.53 5.57 16.98
N LEU A 219 -0.40 4.83 17.60
CA LEU A 219 -0.05 3.70 18.47
C LEU A 219 0.69 2.60 17.68
N THR A 220 0.35 2.43 16.41
CA THR A 220 1.03 1.50 15.52
C THR A 220 2.46 1.92 15.22
N LEU A 221 2.69 3.21 14.92
CA LEU A 221 4.04 3.74 14.77
C LEU A 221 4.88 3.48 16.03
N CYS A 222 4.31 3.75 17.21
CA CYS A 222 4.97 3.49 18.50
C CYS A 222 5.27 2.00 18.71
N ALA A 223 4.31 1.11 18.42
CA ALA A 223 4.49 -0.32 18.56
C ALA A 223 5.58 -0.87 17.62
N ILE A 224 5.66 -0.36 16.39
CA ILE A 224 6.70 -0.76 15.43
C ILE A 224 8.07 -0.29 15.88
N TYR A 225 8.19 0.93 16.42
CA TYR A 225 9.43 1.39 17.04
C TYR A 225 9.87 0.49 18.20
N LYS A 226 8.95 0.16 19.13
CA LYS A 226 9.25 -0.73 20.27
C LYS A 226 9.65 -2.15 19.81
N ALA A 227 9.11 -2.61 18.68
CA ALA A 227 9.44 -3.90 18.07
C ALA A 227 10.54 -3.82 17.00
N SER A 228 11.37 -2.78 17.00
CA SER A 228 12.33 -2.47 15.93
C SER A 228 13.26 -3.63 15.54
N ASN A 229 13.65 -4.48 16.50
CA ASN A 229 14.49 -5.66 16.24
C ASN A 229 13.78 -6.84 15.54
N LYS A 230 12.46 -6.77 15.35
CA LYS A 230 11.63 -7.85 14.78
C LYS A 230 10.92 -7.44 13.49
N ARG A 231 11.19 -6.24 12.97
CA ARG A 231 10.46 -5.65 11.85
C ARG A 231 11.40 -5.35 10.71
N ASP A 232 10.96 -5.68 9.50
CA ASP A 232 11.76 -5.55 8.27
C ASP A 232 11.36 -4.33 7.42
N SER A 233 10.60 -3.39 8.00
CA SER A 233 10.09 -2.22 7.28
C SER A 233 9.86 -1.00 8.14
N VAL A 234 10.03 0.18 7.55
CA VAL A 234 9.64 1.47 8.12
C VAL A 234 8.18 1.77 7.76
N PRO A 235 7.31 2.07 8.74
CA PRO A 235 5.90 2.34 8.48
C PRO A 235 5.64 3.82 8.14
N PHE A 236 4.48 4.10 7.55
CA PHE A 236 3.92 5.45 7.37
C PHE A 236 4.89 6.44 6.69
N MET A 237 5.61 5.98 5.67
CA MET A 237 6.69 6.76 5.07
C MET A 237 6.20 8.01 4.33
N GLY A 238 5.03 7.94 3.69
CA GLY A 238 4.40 9.09 3.08
C GLY A 238 3.97 10.13 4.12
N PHE A 239 3.36 9.69 5.22
CA PHE A 239 3.07 10.56 6.37
C PHE A 239 4.31 11.23 6.93
N LEU A 240 5.40 10.48 7.14
CA LEU A 240 6.65 11.03 7.68
C LEU A 240 7.22 12.10 6.74
N MET A 241 7.14 11.92 5.42
CA MET A 241 7.58 12.96 4.48
C MET A 241 6.73 14.22 4.55
N GLU A 242 5.41 14.12 4.65
CA GLU A 242 4.55 15.30 4.81
C GLU A 242 4.85 16.01 6.14
N LEU A 243 5.12 15.26 7.20
CA LEU A 243 5.60 15.82 8.47
C LEU A 243 6.93 16.56 8.30
N PHE A 244 7.89 16.00 7.55
CA PHE A 244 9.18 16.62 7.27
C PHE A 244 9.03 17.92 6.49
N LYS A 245 8.17 17.94 5.46
CA LYS A 245 7.86 19.14 4.68
C LYS A 245 7.23 20.23 5.56
N LYS A 246 6.19 19.89 6.34
CA LYS A 246 5.54 20.82 7.29
C LYS A 246 6.52 21.39 8.31
N SER A 247 7.48 20.57 8.75
CA SER A 247 8.51 20.95 9.72
C SER A 247 9.75 21.62 9.11
N ARG A 248 9.74 21.86 7.79
CA ARG A 248 10.86 22.46 7.03
C ARG A 248 12.18 21.71 7.23
N VAL A 249 12.12 20.39 7.30
CA VAL A 249 13.31 19.53 7.23
C VAL A 249 13.89 19.64 5.82
N HIS A 250 15.21 19.85 5.72
CA HIS A 250 15.87 19.85 4.42
C HIS A 250 15.87 18.43 3.84
N ILE A 251 15.30 18.27 2.65
CA ILE A 251 15.26 17.01 1.92
C ILE A 251 16.22 17.16 0.73
N PRO A 252 17.38 16.49 0.75
CA PRO A 252 18.34 16.55 -0.34
C PRO A 252 17.73 16.08 -1.67
N VAL A 253 18.11 16.74 -2.77
CA VAL A 253 17.55 16.49 -4.10
C VAL A 253 18.09 15.19 -4.71
N ASP A 254 19.31 14.80 -4.32
CA ASP A 254 20.04 13.61 -4.73
C ASP A 254 19.52 12.31 -4.08
N PHE A 255 18.62 12.41 -3.12
CA PHE A 255 18.08 11.25 -2.43
C PHE A 255 17.08 10.48 -3.30
N ILE A 256 17.21 9.15 -3.29
CA ILE A 256 16.30 8.24 -4.01
C ILE A 256 14.90 8.36 -3.41
N ARG A 257 13.94 8.72 -4.27
CA ARG A 257 12.52 8.80 -3.94
C ARG A 257 11.85 7.48 -4.28
N ASN A 258 11.12 6.95 -3.31
CA ASN A 258 10.27 5.78 -3.47
C ASN A 258 8.87 6.28 -3.77
N GLU A 259 8.34 5.85 -4.91
CA GLU A 259 6.96 6.09 -5.27
C GLU A 259 6.06 4.99 -4.69
N PRO A 260 4.84 5.35 -4.26
CA PRO A 260 3.87 4.36 -3.83
C PRO A 260 3.47 3.49 -5.02
N GLU A 261 3.22 2.21 -4.75
CA GLU A 261 2.60 1.31 -5.71
C GLU A 261 1.27 1.88 -6.23
N GLY A 262 0.83 1.40 -7.40
CA GLY A 262 -0.47 1.77 -7.97
C GLY A 262 -1.63 1.59 -6.99
N PRO A 263 -2.79 2.26 -7.26
CA PRO A 263 -3.94 2.22 -6.37
C PRO A 263 -4.42 0.79 -6.08
N ILE A 264 -5.01 0.61 -4.91
CA ILE A 264 -5.77 -0.59 -4.59
C ILE A 264 -7.14 -0.44 -5.24
N ASP A 265 -7.46 -1.35 -6.13
CA ASP A 265 -8.58 -1.29 -7.07
C ASP A 265 -9.11 -2.70 -7.40
N ARG A 266 -9.97 -2.79 -8.42
CA ARG A 266 -10.51 -4.06 -8.91
C ARG A 266 -9.43 -5.03 -9.39
N ALA A 267 -8.35 -4.55 -10.00
CA ALA A 267 -7.26 -5.43 -10.44
C ALA A 267 -6.56 -6.09 -9.24
N SER A 268 -6.50 -5.40 -8.11
CA SER A 268 -5.99 -5.96 -6.84
C SER A 268 -6.92 -7.06 -6.28
N LEU A 269 -8.24 -6.93 -6.44
CA LEU A 269 -9.21 -7.98 -6.14
C LEU A 269 -9.00 -9.19 -7.06
N SER A 270 -9.01 -8.99 -8.38
CA SER A 270 -8.88 -10.07 -9.37
C SER A 270 -7.59 -10.87 -9.21
N ARG A 271 -6.47 -10.22 -8.87
CA ARG A 271 -5.22 -10.94 -8.53
C ARG A 271 -5.38 -11.86 -7.32
N SER A 272 -6.08 -11.39 -6.29
CA SER A 272 -6.31 -12.17 -5.08
C SER A 272 -7.31 -13.31 -5.30
N GLU A 273 -8.35 -13.10 -6.11
CA GLU A 273 -9.27 -14.14 -6.56
C GLU A 273 -8.55 -15.23 -7.37
N GLY A 274 -7.64 -14.84 -8.27
CA GLY A 274 -6.79 -15.77 -9.01
C GLY A 274 -5.95 -16.65 -8.09
N GLN A 275 -5.36 -16.07 -7.03
CA GLN A 275 -4.63 -16.82 -6.00
C GLN A 275 -5.54 -17.80 -5.24
N ARG A 276 -6.76 -17.37 -4.91
CA ARG A 276 -7.76 -18.22 -4.23
C ARG A 276 -8.20 -19.39 -5.11
N LYS A 277 -8.49 -19.15 -6.40
CA LYS A 277 -8.85 -20.20 -7.36
C LYS A 277 -7.71 -21.22 -7.54
N LYS A 278 -6.48 -20.73 -7.69
CA LYS A 278 -5.30 -21.59 -7.82
C LYS A 278 -5.15 -22.54 -6.63
N ARG A 279 -5.28 -22.04 -5.39
CA ARG A 279 -5.20 -22.89 -4.19
C ARG A 279 -6.33 -23.90 -4.08
N LYS A 280 -7.57 -23.53 -4.39
CA LYS A 280 -8.69 -24.49 -4.40
C LYS A 280 -8.46 -25.63 -5.39
N LEU A 281 -7.85 -25.35 -6.54
CA LEU A 281 -7.47 -26.39 -7.50
C LEU A 281 -6.34 -27.28 -6.96
N GLU A 282 -5.35 -26.71 -6.27
CA GLU A 282 -4.26 -27.46 -5.63
C GLU A 282 -4.76 -28.33 -4.46
N GLU A 283 -5.70 -27.84 -3.66
CA GLU A 283 -6.33 -28.55 -2.53
C GLU A 283 -7.29 -29.65 -3.01
N GLY A 284 -8.14 -29.35 -4.01
CA GLY A 284 -9.02 -30.34 -4.64
C GLY A 284 -8.28 -31.44 -5.40
N ALA A 285 -7.07 -31.15 -5.93
CA ALA A 285 -6.20 -32.16 -6.52
C ALA A 285 -5.61 -33.14 -5.47
N TYR A 286 -5.58 -32.76 -4.19
CA TYR A 286 -5.12 -33.62 -3.10
C TYR A 286 -6.25 -34.50 -2.53
N GLU A 287 -7.48 -34.00 -2.44
CA GLU A 287 -8.63 -34.78 -1.93
C GLU A 287 -9.32 -35.63 -3.02
N GLY A 288 -9.16 -35.28 -4.29
CA GLY A 288 -9.74 -35.98 -5.45
C GLY A 288 -8.81 -36.97 -6.15
N SER A 289 -7.86 -37.61 -5.44
CA SER A 289 -6.96 -38.63 -6.01
C SER A 289 -7.68 -39.96 -6.29
N ALA A 290 -8.69 -39.89 -7.15
CA ALA A 290 -9.21 -40.99 -7.96
C ALA A 290 -9.41 -40.57 -9.44
N ILE A 291 -9.15 -39.30 -9.80
CA ILE A 291 -9.03 -38.86 -11.19
C ILE A 291 -7.56 -39.01 -11.57
N GLY A 292 -7.25 -40.02 -12.39
CA GLY A 292 -5.89 -40.32 -12.81
C GLY A 292 -5.23 -39.08 -13.44
N MET A 293 -3.94 -38.88 -13.18
CA MET A 293 -3.16 -37.74 -13.67
C MET A 293 -3.22 -37.57 -15.22
N GLY A 294 -3.63 -38.61 -15.94
CA GLY A 294 -3.97 -38.56 -17.37
C GLY A 294 -5.20 -37.70 -17.70
N GLU A 295 -6.28 -37.83 -16.95
CA GLU A 295 -7.53 -37.08 -17.17
C GLU A 295 -7.34 -35.58 -16.85
N LEU A 296 -6.54 -35.25 -15.83
CA LEU A 296 -6.18 -33.86 -15.52
C LEU A 296 -5.35 -33.22 -16.64
N LYS A 297 -4.37 -33.96 -17.19
CA LYS A 297 -3.57 -33.48 -18.33
C LYS A 297 -4.45 -33.24 -19.56
N GLU A 298 -5.42 -34.11 -19.80
CA GLU A 298 -6.35 -33.99 -20.92
C GLU A 298 -7.31 -32.82 -20.74
N ALA A 299 -7.82 -32.58 -19.52
CA ALA A 299 -8.64 -31.42 -19.20
C ALA A 299 -7.88 -30.10 -19.38
N ILE A 300 -6.62 -30.03 -18.92
CA ILE A 300 -5.77 -28.85 -19.11
C ILE A 300 -5.50 -28.62 -20.60
N LEU A 301 -5.22 -29.68 -21.36
CA LEU A 301 -4.99 -29.59 -22.80
C LEU A 301 -6.24 -29.10 -23.55
N ASN A 302 -7.42 -29.62 -23.20
CA ASN A 302 -8.69 -29.22 -23.81
C ASN A 302 -9.06 -27.78 -23.46
N MET A 303 -8.83 -27.35 -22.22
CA MET A 303 -9.01 -25.95 -21.81
C MET A 303 -8.08 -25.01 -22.57
N GLY A 304 -6.82 -25.42 -22.78
CA GLY A 304 -5.87 -24.68 -23.60
C GLY A 304 -6.35 -24.52 -25.05
N LYS A 305 -6.85 -25.59 -25.67
CA LYS A 305 -7.42 -25.57 -27.02
C LYS A 305 -8.63 -24.65 -27.13
N GLU A 306 -9.54 -24.70 -26.15
CA GLU A 306 -10.74 -23.87 -26.12
C GLU A 306 -10.39 -22.38 -25.95
N MET A 307 -9.46 -22.06 -25.06
CA MET A 307 -8.96 -20.68 -24.91
C MET A 307 -8.29 -20.18 -26.18
N SER A 308 -7.48 -20.99 -26.86
CA SER A 308 -6.87 -20.62 -28.14
C SER A 308 -7.93 -20.36 -29.22
N LYS A 309 -9.00 -21.16 -29.26
CA LYS A 309 -10.13 -20.96 -30.17
C LYS A 309 -10.84 -19.63 -29.89
N GLN A 310 -11.20 -19.36 -28.63
CA GLN A 310 -11.86 -18.10 -28.25
C GLN A 310 -11.00 -16.87 -28.55
N ILE A 311 -9.67 -16.95 -28.35
CA ILE A 311 -8.75 -15.87 -28.71
C ILE A 311 -8.70 -15.65 -30.22
N SER A 312 -8.72 -16.73 -31.02
CA SER A 312 -8.76 -16.64 -32.48
C SER A 312 -10.05 -15.98 -32.97
N GLU A 313 -11.21 -16.41 -32.47
CA GLU A 313 -12.52 -15.83 -32.80
C GLU A 313 -12.62 -14.35 -32.38
N PHE A 314 -12.10 -14.01 -31.21
CA PHE A 314 -12.04 -12.63 -30.75
C PHE A 314 -11.15 -11.77 -31.67
N ARG A 315 -9.98 -12.28 -32.07
CA ARG A 315 -9.05 -11.59 -32.97
C ARG A 315 -9.67 -11.35 -34.34
N GLU A 316 -10.36 -12.34 -34.88
CA GLU A 316 -11.07 -12.21 -36.15
C GLU A 316 -12.15 -11.12 -36.07
N LYS A 317 -12.97 -11.14 -35.01
CA LYS A 317 -14.01 -10.12 -34.78
C LYS A 317 -13.45 -8.71 -34.62
N VAL A 318 -12.30 -8.56 -33.96
CA VAL A 318 -11.60 -7.27 -33.82
C VAL A 318 -11.09 -6.80 -35.18
N ASN A 319 -10.47 -7.67 -35.97
CA ASN A 319 -9.97 -7.33 -37.30
C ASN A 319 -11.11 -6.89 -38.23
N THR A 320 -12.24 -7.61 -38.24
CA THR A 320 -13.41 -7.21 -39.06
C THR A 320 -13.93 -5.83 -38.67
N ARG A 321 -13.99 -5.52 -37.37
CA ARG A 321 -14.39 -4.18 -36.91
C ARG A 321 -13.38 -3.10 -37.28
N LEU A 322 -12.08 -3.41 -37.23
CA LEU A 322 -11.03 -2.47 -37.59
C LEU A 322 -11.13 -2.10 -39.08
N SER A 323 -11.28 -3.10 -39.97
CA SER A 323 -11.46 -2.87 -41.40
C SER A 323 -12.72 -2.05 -41.71
N SER A 324 -13.83 -2.33 -41.03
CA SER A 324 -15.06 -1.53 -41.18
C SER A 324 -14.86 -0.06 -40.77
N LEU A 325 -14.07 0.20 -39.73
CA LEU A 325 -13.76 1.57 -39.28
C LEU A 325 -12.82 2.29 -40.25
N GLU A 326 -11.84 1.57 -40.83
CA GLU A 326 -10.94 2.13 -41.85
C GLU A 326 -11.70 2.53 -43.12
N GLU A 327 -12.69 1.72 -43.54
CA GLU A 327 -13.58 2.05 -44.66
C GLU A 327 -14.48 3.26 -44.35
N GLU A 328 -15.02 3.36 -43.13
CA GLU A 328 -15.82 4.51 -42.70
C GLU A 328 -14.97 5.79 -42.63
N SER A 329 -13.76 5.71 -42.07
CA SER A 329 -12.80 6.83 -42.04
C SER A 329 -12.42 7.29 -43.44
N SER A 330 -12.24 6.35 -44.38
CA SER A 330 -11.95 6.68 -45.78
C SER A 330 -13.12 7.42 -46.44
N ARG A 331 -14.36 6.99 -46.19
CA ARG A 331 -15.58 7.68 -46.67
C ARG A 331 -15.70 9.10 -46.12
N HIS A 332 -15.46 9.30 -44.83
CA HIS A 332 -15.47 10.64 -44.23
C HIS A 332 -14.38 11.55 -44.81
N THR A 333 -13.20 10.99 -45.10
CA THR A 333 -12.10 11.77 -45.70
C THR A 333 -12.47 12.28 -47.10
N ILE A 334 -13.07 11.43 -47.94
CA ILE A 334 -13.56 11.81 -49.27
C ILE A 334 -14.64 12.90 -49.15
N MET A 335 -15.61 12.71 -48.27
CA MET A 335 -16.69 13.70 -48.06
C MET A 335 -16.15 15.07 -47.65
N LEU A 336 -15.14 15.11 -46.78
CA LEU A 336 -14.49 16.38 -46.37
C LEU A 336 -13.72 17.03 -47.52
N GLN A 337 -13.08 16.25 -48.39
CA GLN A 337 -12.41 16.78 -49.59
C GLN A 337 -13.42 17.36 -50.58
N ASP A 338 -14.55 16.70 -50.79
CA ASP A 338 -15.62 17.18 -51.67
C ASP A 338 -16.24 18.49 -51.14
N MET A 339 -16.54 18.55 -49.83
CA MET A 339 -17.03 19.75 -49.18
C MET A 339 -16.04 20.92 -49.30
N LYS A 340 -14.74 20.65 -49.12
CA LYS A 340 -13.70 21.66 -49.31
C LYS A 340 -13.65 22.16 -50.76
N GLY A 341 -13.77 21.27 -51.73
CA GLY A 341 -13.83 21.64 -53.15
C GLY A 341 -15.08 22.44 -53.51
N MET A 342 -16.22 22.18 -52.88
CA MET A 342 -17.42 23.03 -53.03
C MET A 342 -17.21 24.42 -52.44
N LEU A 343 -16.60 24.53 -51.26
CA LEU A 343 -16.35 25.82 -50.61
C LEU A 343 -15.45 26.72 -51.48
N ILE A 344 -14.39 26.16 -52.04
CA ILE A 344 -13.47 26.90 -52.93
C ILE A 344 -14.20 27.43 -54.17
N ARG A 345 -15.06 26.63 -54.80
CA ARG A 345 -15.85 27.08 -55.96
C ARG A 345 -16.84 28.20 -55.62
N MET A 346 -17.43 28.16 -54.42
CA MET A 346 -18.31 29.23 -53.96
C MET A 346 -17.54 30.53 -53.72
N GLU A 347 -16.33 30.45 -53.15
CA GLU A 347 -15.47 31.62 -52.96
C GLU A 347 -14.99 32.21 -54.31
N GLU A 348 -14.70 31.37 -55.30
CA GLU A 348 -14.33 31.81 -56.66
C GLU A 348 -15.50 32.46 -57.43
N GLU A 349 -16.74 32.00 -57.21
CA GLU A 349 -17.95 32.60 -57.84
C GLU A 349 -18.33 33.96 -57.22
N ASP A 350 -18.08 34.16 -55.91
CA ASP A 350 -18.36 35.43 -55.22
C ASP A 350 -17.36 36.55 -55.62
N ASP A 351 -16.11 36.20 -55.96
CA ASP A 351 -15.08 37.17 -56.38
C ASP A 351 -15.30 37.67 -57.84
N GLU A 352 -15.99 36.91 -58.70
CA GLU A 352 -16.30 37.32 -60.09
C GLU A 352 -17.49 38.31 -60.18
N GLU A 353 -18.34 38.44 -59.14
CA GLU A 353 -19.45 39.41 -59.11
C GLU A 353 -19.05 40.81 -58.61
N GLU A 354 -17.82 41.02 -58.11
CA GLU A 354 -17.32 42.34 -57.68
C GLU A 354 -16.51 43.10 -58.77
N GLU A 355 -16.28 42.53 -59.96
CA GLU A 355 -15.51 43.16 -61.05
C GLU A 355 -16.35 43.79 -62.20
N ASP A 356 -17.68 43.78 -62.13
CA ASP A 356 -18.60 44.51 -63.04
C ASP A 356 -19.24 45.74 -62.37
#